data_AF-A0A836QUA5-F1
#
_entry.id   AF-A0A836QUA5-F1
#
_cell.length_a   1.000
_cell.length_b   1.000
_cell.length_c   1.000
_cell.angle_alpha   90.00
_cell.angle_beta   90.00
_cell.angle_gamma   90.00
#
_symmetry.space_group_name_H-M   'P 1'
#
loop_
_entity.id
_entity.type
_entity.pdbx_description
1 polymer ?
#
loop_
_entity_poly.entity_id
_entity_poly.type
_entity_poly.pdbx_seq_one_letter_code
_entity_poly.pdbx_strand_id
1 'polypeptide(L)'
;MKYKQAAHLLAFFSVAIFVIAPGTLYLFNHDQWNYDYWLVLYFSALGAVSFISLYAIYYIINKFSNKCAAIFAYTIFTLGLITLLNDILSPVQLGLLDGRKMHSDEPLFYTLLELAIACLVVLFICFSLRKNKQWLYVFVKPVYFVGVGLIIFSLALQSTYQATEERKIISNNTVTAQQLPNIYHFHIDGMQTDYFLRYMHNHPEVKKTLTGFTLFEKNIANYHTTVLSLSSYLTSTTHLEGRFDKWLKKYDHGLLKKLKETGYRLIHSSDAPHRSKYFDEIIAIPELLKKYSGAQHSSMVEFTRIWLAKIIPNFLTNESLFTGKNLGKHFFYTLNPHHDT
;
A
#
# COMPACT_ATOMS: atom_id res chain seq x y z
N MET A 1 9.71 38.28 -10.61
CA MET A 1 9.10 37.12 -11.30
C MET A 1 7.61 37.39 -11.49
N LYS A 2 6.95 36.90 -12.55
CA LYS A 2 5.49 37.07 -12.69
C LYS A 2 4.77 36.10 -11.73
N TYR A 3 3.70 36.53 -11.08
CA TYR A 3 2.91 35.70 -10.14
C TYR A 3 2.47 34.36 -10.73
N LYS A 4 2.05 34.35 -12.00
CA LYS A 4 1.69 33.11 -12.73
C LYS A 4 2.85 32.11 -12.81
N GLN A 5 4.07 32.61 -13.03
CA GLN A 5 5.26 31.76 -13.09
C GLN A 5 5.59 31.16 -11.71
N ALA A 6 5.47 31.97 -10.66
CA ALA A 6 5.65 31.51 -9.28
C ALA A 6 4.66 30.41 -8.91
N ALA A 7 3.39 30.58 -9.28
CA ALA A 7 2.35 29.58 -9.04
C ALA A 7 2.72 28.23 -9.67
N HIS A 8 3.18 28.21 -10.93
CA HIS A 8 3.60 26.97 -11.58
C HIS A 8 4.81 26.30 -10.91
N LEU A 9 5.82 27.08 -10.51
CA LEU A 9 7.01 26.56 -9.81
C LEU A 9 6.65 25.91 -8.46
N LEU A 10 5.77 26.54 -7.67
CA LEU A 10 5.35 26.05 -6.36
C LEU A 10 4.35 24.89 -6.46
N ALA A 11 3.43 24.96 -7.42
CA ALA A 11 2.49 23.87 -7.69
C ALA A 11 3.23 22.61 -8.16
N PHE A 12 4.32 22.73 -8.92
CA PHE A 12 5.13 21.59 -9.32
C PHE A 12 5.61 20.77 -8.12
N PHE A 13 6.20 21.43 -7.12
CA PHE A 13 6.64 20.78 -5.88
C PHE A 13 5.47 20.05 -5.20
N SER A 14 4.34 20.76 -5.04
CA SER A 14 3.17 20.22 -4.35
C SER A 14 2.59 19.00 -5.07
N VAL A 15 2.50 19.05 -6.41
CA VAL A 15 2.01 17.92 -7.22
C VAL A 15 2.99 16.75 -7.19
N ALA A 16 4.30 16.99 -7.30
CA ALA A 16 5.30 15.92 -7.29
C ALA A 16 5.26 15.13 -5.97
N ILE A 17 5.26 15.83 -4.84
CA ILE A 17 5.34 15.22 -3.50
C ILE A 17 4.02 14.61 -3.05
N PHE A 18 2.89 15.30 -3.29
CA PHE A 18 1.61 14.95 -2.67
C PHE A 18 0.60 14.34 -3.64
N VAL A 19 0.89 14.29 -4.94
CA VAL A 19 0.01 13.66 -5.93
C VAL A 19 0.74 12.54 -6.67
N ILE A 20 1.93 12.81 -7.23
CA ILE A 20 2.66 11.82 -8.02
C ILE A 20 3.23 10.72 -7.11
N ALA A 21 4.03 11.05 -6.10
CA ALA A 21 4.62 10.05 -5.22
C ALA A 21 3.59 9.13 -4.54
N PRO A 22 2.50 9.63 -3.91
CA PRO A 22 1.46 8.75 -3.36
C PRO A 22 0.64 8.07 -4.45
N GLY A 23 0.36 8.74 -5.58
CA GLY A 23 -0.41 8.17 -6.68
C GLY A 23 0.29 6.97 -7.34
N THR A 24 1.61 7.04 -7.54
CA THR A 24 2.39 5.90 -8.04
C THR A 24 2.49 4.79 -7.00
N LEU A 25 2.73 5.12 -5.72
CA LEU A 25 2.77 4.16 -4.62
C LEU A 25 1.45 3.37 -4.51
N TYR A 26 0.33 4.07 -4.60
CA TYR A 26 -1.00 3.47 -4.61
C TYR A 26 -1.20 2.61 -5.85
N LEU A 27 -0.97 3.18 -7.03
CA LEU A 27 -1.39 2.55 -8.27
C LEU A 27 -0.70 1.21 -8.54
N PHE A 28 0.61 1.15 -8.32
CA PHE A 28 1.39 -0.06 -8.55
C PHE A 28 1.17 -1.14 -7.48
N ASN A 29 0.49 -0.80 -6.38
CA ASN A 29 0.27 -1.71 -5.25
C ASN A 29 -1.19 -1.70 -4.76
N HIS A 30 -2.14 -1.35 -5.63
CA HIS A 30 -3.54 -1.10 -5.23
C HIS A 30 -4.21 -2.30 -4.56
N ASP A 31 -3.84 -3.53 -4.96
CA ASP A 31 -4.29 -4.76 -4.29
C ASP A 31 -3.85 -4.82 -2.82
N GLN A 32 -2.62 -4.39 -2.50
CA GLN A 32 -2.09 -4.37 -1.12
C GLN A 32 -2.77 -3.29 -0.27
N TRP A 33 -3.27 -2.24 -0.92
CA TRP A 33 -3.99 -1.16 -0.27
C TRP A 33 -5.50 -1.41 -0.18
N ASN A 34 -5.98 -2.61 -0.52
CA ASN A 34 -7.41 -2.95 -0.58
C ASN A 34 -8.22 -1.97 -1.44
N TYR A 35 -7.61 -1.48 -2.52
CA TYR A 35 -8.20 -0.49 -3.40
C TYR A 35 -8.64 0.79 -2.65
N ASP A 36 -8.03 1.16 -1.53
CA ASP A 36 -8.43 2.34 -0.76
C ASP A 36 -7.97 3.67 -1.40
N TYR A 37 -8.74 4.17 -2.35
CA TYR A 37 -8.45 5.41 -3.08
C TYR A 37 -8.32 6.67 -2.20
N TRP A 38 -8.86 6.63 -0.97
CA TRP A 38 -8.76 7.75 -0.03
C TRP A 38 -7.32 8.08 0.32
N LEU A 39 -6.41 7.10 0.25
CA LEU A 39 -4.98 7.34 0.43
C LEU A 39 -4.47 8.37 -0.60
N VAL A 40 -4.88 8.29 -1.86
CA VAL A 40 -4.47 9.26 -2.89
C VAL A 40 -5.17 10.61 -2.69
N LEU A 41 -6.46 10.62 -2.35
CA LEU A 41 -7.21 11.86 -2.15
C LEU A 41 -6.75 12.66 -0.93
N TYR A 42 -6.50 11.97 0.19
CA TYR A 42 -6.04 12.60 1.43
C TYR A 42 -4.71 13.33 1.20
N PHE A 43 -3.74 12.67 0.55
CA PHE A 43 -2.47 13.30 0.22
C PHE A 43 -2.64 14.40 -0.84
N SER A 44 -3.51 14.22 -1.84
CA SER A 44 -3.80 15.28 -2.82
C SER A 44 -4.36 16.55 -2.16
N ALA A 45 -5.21 16.39 -1.13
CA ALA A 45 -5.71 17.49 -0.33
C ALA A 45 -4.59 18.18 0.46
N LEU A 46 -3.67 17.42 1.07
CA LEU A 46 -2.45 17.98 1.68
C LEU A 46 -1.59 18.72 0.66
N GLY A 47 -1.53 18.25 -0.59
CA GLY A 47 -0.87 18.93 -1.70
C GLY A 47 -1.49 20.29 -2.02
N ALA A 48 -2.82 20.41 -2.00
CA ALA A 48 -3.51 21.68 -2.18
C ALA A 48 -3.20 22.66 -1.04
N VAL A 49 -3.23 22.19 0.22
CA VAL A 49 -2.87 22.99 1.41
C VAL A 49 -1.40 23.44 1.34
N SER A 50 -0.49 22.54 0.95
CA SER A 50 0.93 22.84 0.74
C SER A 50 1.12 23.92 -0.32
N PHE A 51 0.44 23.83 -1.46
CA PHE A 51 0.51 24.84 -2.52
C PHE A 51 0.03 26.22 -2.03
N ILE A 52 -1.13 26.28 -1.37
CA ILE A 52 -1.69 27.53 -0.84
C ILE A 52 -0.71 28.15 0.16
N SER A 53 -0.14 27.33 1.06
CA SER A 53 0.81 27.78 2.08
C SER A 53 2.10 28.32 1.46
N LEU A 54 2.69 27.59 0.51
CA LEU A 54 3.89 28.01 -0.23
C LEU A 54 3.63 29.29 -1.03
N TYR A 55 2.45 29.42 -1.65
CA TYR A 55 2.09 30.62 -2.40
C TYR A 55 1.89 31.83 -1.49
N ALA A 56 1.28 31.65 -0.32
CA ALA A 56 1.16 32.70 0.70
C ALA A 56 2.54 33.17 1.18
N ILE A 57 3.47 32.23 1.48
CA ILE A 57 4.85 32.55 1.84
C ILE A 57 5.54 33.32 0.71
N TYR A 58 5.43 32.86 -0.53
CA TYR A 58 5.97 33.56 -1.70
C TYR A 58 5.43 34.99 -1.81
N TYR A 59 4.11 35.17 -1.62
CA TYR A 59 3.46 36.47 -1.69
C TYR A 59 4.00 37.44 -0.63
N ILE A 60 4.16 36.96 0.62
CA ILE A 60 4.74 37.72 1.72
C ILE A 60 6.17 38.13 1.39
N ILE A 61 7.03 37.18 0.98
CA ILE A 61 8.43 37.49 0.62
C ILE A 61 8.50 38.48 -0.56
N ASN A 62 7.63 38.33 -1.55
CA ASN A 62 7.61 39.19 -2.74
C ASN A 62 7.24 40.63 -2.40
N LYS A 63 6.48 40.87 -1.33
CA LYS A 63 6.17 42.21 -0.82
C LYS A 63 7.43 42.94 -0.33
N PHE A 64 8.40 42.20 0.23
CA PHE A 64 9.65 42.78 0.74
C PHE A 64 10.78 42.76 -0.29
N SER A 65 10.94 41.67 -1.05
CA SER A 65 12.00 41.52 -2.04
C SER A 65 11.63 40.55 -3.15
N ASN A 66 11.47 41.08 -4.38
CA ASN A 66 11.24 40.31 -5.58
C ASN A 66 12.42 39.34 -5.90
N LYS A 67 13.65 39.72 -5.53
CA LYS A 67 14.83 38.85 -5.68
C LYS A 67 14.74 37.64 -4.75
N CYS A 68 14.46 37.86 -3.47
CA CYS A 68 14.33 36.77 -2.49
C CYS A 68 13.16 35.85 -2.83
N ALA A 69 12.02 36.41 -3.27
CA ALA A 69 10.86 35.63 -3.68
C ALA A 69 11.14 34.75 -4.91
N ALA A 70 11.93 35.27 -5.86
CA ALA A 70 12.38 34.47 -7.00
C ALA A 70 13.31 33.32 -6.57
N ILE A 71 14.28 33.60 -5.69
CA ILE A 71 15.16 32.56 -5.14
C ILE A 71 14.34 31.48 -4.46
N PHE A 72 13.42 31.87 -3.58
CA PHE A 72 12.51 30.95 -2.89
C PHE A 72 11.75 30.03 -3.86
N ALA A 73 11.05 30.60 -4.86
CA ALA A 73 10.27 29.80 -5.79
C ALA A 73 11.13 28.83 -6.64
N TYR A 74 12.32 29.26 -7.06
CA TYR A 74 13.25 28.38 -7.76
C TYR A 74 13.80 27.30 -6.84
N THR A 75 14.12 27.59 -5.59
CA THR A 75 14.57 26.59 -4.62
C THR A 75 13.52 25.52 -4.38
N ILE A 76 12.26 25.91 -4.15
CA ILE A 76 11.15 24.96 -3.97
C ILE A 76 10.94 24.09 -5.21
N PHE A 77 11.00 24.69 -6.41
CA PHE A 77 10.92 23.94 -7.67
C PHE A 77 12.08 22.95 -7.81
N THR A 78 13.32 23.39 -7.52
CA THR A 78 14.52 22.55 -7.54
C THR A 78 14.36 21.35 -6.62
N LEU A 79 13.92 21.56 -5.36
CA LEU A 79 13.68 20.48 -4.42
C LEU A 79 12.65 19.47 -4.96
N GLY A 80 11.53 19.97 -5.52
CA GLY A 80 10.51 19.09 -6.10
C GLY A 80 11.02 18.27 -7.28
N LEU A 81 11.88 18.85 -8.10
CA LEU A 81 12.45 18.18 -9.27
C LEU A 81 13.51 17.14 -8.85
N ILE A 82 14.34 17.46 -7.85
CA ILE A 82 15.29 16.51 -7.27
C ILE A 82 14.53 15.32 -6.68
N THR A 83 13.52 15.56 -5.84
CA THR A 83 12.74 14.47 -5.23
C THR A 83 12.05 13.61 -6.29
N LEU A 84 11.44 14.22 -7.30
CA LEU A 84 10.79 13.47 -8.38
C LEU A 84 11.78 12.60 -9.16
N LEU A 85 12.98 13.11 -9.48
CA LEU A 85 13.98 12.34 -10.20
C LEU A 85 14.63 11.26 -9.33
N ASN A 86 14.89 11.54 -8.06
CA ASN A 86 15.40 10.55 -7.12
C ASN A 86 14.42 9.40 -6.94
N ASP A 87 13.12 9.67 -6.84
CA ASP A 87 12.11 8.62 -6.75
C ASP A 87 12.12 7.65 -7.95
N ILE A 88 12.43 8.17 -9.14
CA ILE A 88 12.45 7.39 -10.38
C ILE A 88 13.79 6.67 -10.58
N LEU A 89 14.90 7.37 -10.34
CA LEU A 89 16.25 6.90 -10.69
C LEU A 89 16.99 6.25 -9.53
N SER A 90 16.61 6.56 -8.30
CA SER A 90 17.21 6.09 -7.05
C SER A 90 16.12 5.59 -6.08
N PRO A 91 15.31 4.60 -6.50
CA PRO A 91 14.15 4.16 -5.72
C PRO A 91 14.58 3.63 -4.35
N VAL A 92 13.75 3.91 -3.36
CA VAL A 92 13.98 3.47 -1.97
C VAL A 92 14.14 1.94 -1.92
N GLN A 93 15.22 1.49 -1.28
CA GLN A 93 15.51 0.08 -1.12
C GLN A 93 14.92 -0.40 0.20
N LEU A 94 13.70 -0.90 0.15
CA LEU A 94 13.03 -1.52 1.30
C LEU A 94 13.14 -3.04 1.19
N GLY A 95 13.34 -3.70 2.33
CA GLY A 95 13.18 -5.16 2.43
C GLY A 95 11.76 -5.60 2.07
N LEU A 96 11.56 -6.91 1.98
CA LEU A 96 10.24 -7.49 1.71
C LEU A 96 9.22 -7.02 2.76
N LEU A 97 7.97 -6.79 2.33
CA LEU A 97 6.84 -6.53 3.22
C LEU A 97 6.36 -7.84 3.87
N ASP A 98 7.24 -8.50 4.60
CA ASP A 98 7.01 -9.84 5.20
C ASP A 98 6.61 -9.78 6.69
N GLY A 99 6.20 -8.60 7.16
CA GLY A 99 5.86 -8.34 8.56
C GLY A 99 7.07 -8.13 9.48
N ARG A 100 8.30 -8.28 8.99
CA ARG A 100 9.50 -7.85 9.74
C ARG A 100 9.56 -6.32 9.81
N LYS A 101 10.38 -5.82 10.73
CA LYS A 101 10.62 -4.39 10.85
C LYS A 101 11.22 -3.87 9.53
N MET A 102 10.46 -3.05 8.79
CA MET A 102 11.00 -2.42 7.58
C MET A 102 12.26 -1.63 7.93
N HIS A 103 13.31 -1.90 7.19
CA HIS A 103 14.64 -1.32 7.31
C HIS A 103 15.22 -1.17 5.90
N SER A 104 16.10 -0.19 5.73
CA SER A 104 16.90 -0.02 4.54
C SER A 104 18.37 -0.09 4.91
N ASP A 105 19.15 -0.77 4.07
CA ASP A 105 20.61 -0.82 4.18
C ASP A 105 21.28 0.48 3.70
N GLU A 106 20.49 1.45 3.20
CA GLU A 106 20.91 2.77 2.73
C GLU A 106 22.17 2.74 1.84
N PRO A 107 22.09 2.00 0.71
CA PRO A 107 23.24 1.76 -0.14
C PRO A 107 23.90 3.04 -0.65
N LEU A 108 25.21 3.14 -0.42
CA LEU A 108 26.04 4.30 -0.77
C LEU A 108 25.95 4.68 -2.27
N PHE A 109 25.80 3.70 -3.16
CA PHE A 109 25.63 3.95 -4.60
C PHE A 109 24.43 4.85 -4.89
N TYR A 110 23.29 4.59 -4.26
CA TYR A 110 22.07 5.35 -4.47
C TYR A 110 22.20 6.77 -3.88
N THR A 111 22.82 6.91 -2.70
CA THR A 111 23.14 8.23 -2.14
C THR A 111 24.05 9.06 -3.06
N LEU A 112 25.07 8.43 -3.67
CA LEU A 112 25.93 9.12 -4.66
C LEU A 112 25.16 9.50 -5.93
N LEU A 113 24.25 8.64 -6.38
CA LEU A 113 23.39 8.92 -7.52
C LEU A 113 22.44 10.09 -7.23
N GLU A 114 21.82 10.15 -6.06
CA GLU A 114 21.00 11.28 -5.62
C GLU A 114 21.79 12.58 -5.60
N LEU A 115 23.04 12.56 -5.13
CA LEU A 115 23.91 13.72 -5.14
C LEU A 115 24.24 14.17 -6.58
N ALA A 116 24.51 13.23 -7.47
CA ALA A 116 24.73 13.54 -8.89
C ALA A 116 23.49 14.16 -9.53
N ILE A 117 22.30 13.60 -9.27
CA ILE A 117 21.01 14.15 -9.73
C ILE A 117 20.82 15.56 -9.18
N ALA A 118 21.03 15.78 -7.88
CA ALA A 118 20.92 17.09 -7.25
C ALA A 118 21.84 18.13 -7.90
N CYS A 119 23.11 17.78 -8.13
CA CYS A 119 24.07 18.63 -8.83
C CYS A 119 23.60 18.98 -10.25
N LEU A 120 23.19 17.97 -11.04
CA LEU A 120 22.72 18.19 -12.41
C LEU A 120 21.47 19.08 -12.47
N VAL A 121 20.52 18.87 -11.56
CA VAL A 121 19.32 19.71 -11.47
C VAL A 121 19.70 21.14 -11.10
N VAL A 122 20.54 21.36 -10.09
CA VAL A 122 20.97 22.71 -9.70
C VAL A 122 21.67 23.43 -10.85
N LEU A 123 22.56 22.75 -11.57
CA LEU A 123 23.22 23.28 -12.77
C LEU A 123 22.18 23.65 -13.84
N PHE A 124 21.24 22.76 -14.14
CA PHE A 124 20.18 22.99 -15.12
C PHE A 124 19.33 24.23 -14.77
N ILE A 125 18.95 24.40 -13.50
CA ILE A 125 18.15 25.55 -13.05
C ILE A 125 18.95 26.85 -13.18
N CYS A 126 20.22 26.84 -12.76
CA CYS A 126 21.09 28.01 -12.80
C CYS A 126 21.43 28.46 -14.23
N PHE A 127 21.74 27.52 -15.13
CA PHE A 127 22.25 27.83 -16.46
C PHE A 127 21.16 27.87 -17.55
N SER A 128 20.13 27.03 -17.47
CA SER A 128 19.11 26.91 -18.52
C SER A 128 17.79 27.56 -18.12
N LEU A 129 17.17 27.14 -17.01
CA LEU A 129 15.79 27.56 -16.68
C LEU A 129 15.69 29.05 -16.34
N ARG A 130 16.70 29.61 -15.66
CA ARG A 130 16.75 31.06 -15.38
C ARG A 130 16.84 31.91 -16.65
N LYS A 131 17.49 31.41 -17.70
CA LYS A 131 17.69 32.12 -18.96
C LYS A 131 16.50 31.96 -19.93
N ASN A 132 15.98 30.74 -20.07
CA ASN A 132 14.86 30.47 -20.95
C ASN A 132 13.66 29.90 -20.18
N LYS A 133 12.65 30.76 -19.98
CA LYS A 133 11.44 30.46 -19.22
C LYS A 133 10.49 29.47 -19.90
N GLN A 134 10.66 29.18 -21.20
CA GLN A 134 9.83 28.19 -21.89
C GLN A 134 10.06 26.78 -21.35
N TRP A 135 11.30 26.47 -20.94
CA TRP A 135 11.64 25.18 -20.31
C TRP A 135 10.77 24.86 -19.10
N LEU A 136 10.34 25.86 -18.33
CA LEU A 136 9.45 25.64 -17.18
C LEU A 136 8.19 24.88 -17.59
N TYR A 137 7.55 25.32 -18.67
CA TYR A 137 6.30 24.73 -19.11
C TYR A 137 6.48 23.34 -19.73
N VAL A 138 7.68 23.03 -20.22
CA VAL A 138 8.04 21.68 -20.71
C VAL A 138 8.03 20.67 -19.57
N PHE A 139 8.50 21.05 -18.37
CA PHE A 139 8.51 20.15 -17.21
C PHE A 139 7.20 20.14 -16.43
N VAL A 140 6.57 21.31 -16.28
CA VAL A 140 5.36 21.44 -15.45
C VAL A 140 4.14 20.79 -16.10
N LYS A 141 3.96 20.92 -17.42
CA LYS A 141 2.76 20.38 -18.10
C LYS A 141 2.64 18.86 -17.98
N PRO A 142 3.68 18.04 -18.29
CA PRO A 142 3.60 16.59 -18.10
C PRO A 142 3.26 16.19 -16.67
N VAL A 143 3.83 16.87 -15.68
CA VAL A 143 3.56 16.61 -14.25
C VAL A 143 2.08 16.83 -13.90
N TYR A 144 1.43 17.86 -14.45
CA TYR A 144 -0.01 18.05 -14.25
C TYR A 144 -0.84 16.98 -14.94
N PHE A 145 -0.50 16.60 -16.19
CA PHE A 145 -1.20 15.53 -16.90
C PHE A 145 -1.08 14.19 -16.15
N VAL A 146 0.11 13.84 -15.69
CA VAL A 146 0.35 12.63 -14.90
C VAL A 146 -0.41 12.71 -13.57
N GLY A 147 -0.33 13.83 -12.85
CA GLY A 147 -1.02 13.98 -11.57
C GLY A 147 -2.54 13.83 -11.68
N VAL A 148 -3.16 14.50 -12.66
CA VAL A 148 -4.61 14.36 -12.92
C VAL A 148 -4.95 12.93 -13.38
N GLY A 149 -4.13 12.35 -14.26
CA GLY A 149 -4.31 10.98 -14.73
C GLY A 149 -4.28 9.96 -13.58
N LEU A 150 -3.35 10.10 -12.64
CA LEU A 150 -3.25 9.24 -11.45
C LEU A 150 -4.50 9.32 -10.57
N ILE A 151 -5.04 10.52 -10.33
CA ILE A 151 -6.27 10.69 -9.54
C ILE A 151 -7.46 10.03 -10.25
N ILE A 152 -7.66 10.33 -11.54
CA ILE A 152 -8.77 9.77 -12.33
C ILE A 152 -8.68 8.25 -12.38
N PHE A 153 -7.48 7.70 -12.64
CA PHE A 153 -7.29 6.26 -12.74
C PHE A 153 -7.52 5.56 -11.40
N SER A 154 -7.10 6.17 -10.29
CA SER A 154 -7.37 5.66 -8.93
C SER A 154 -8.87 5.57 -8.64
N LEU A 155 -9.65 6.59 -9.05
CA LEU A 155 -11.10 6.60 -8.94
C LEU A 155 -11.77 5.54 -9.84
N ALA A 156 -11.26 5.37 -11.06
CA ALA A 156 -11.78 4.35 -11.99
C ALA A 156 -11.58 2.93 -11.44
N LEU A 157 -10.41 2.63 -10.85
CA LEU A 157 -10.12 1.35 -10.22
C LEU A 157 -11.08 1.05 -9.06
N GLN A 158 -11.35 2.03 -8.18
CA GLN A 158 -12.34 1.92 -7.11
C GLN A 158 -13.71 1.49 -7.64
N SER A 159 -14.20 2.20 -8.66
CA SER A 159 -15.55 1.98 -9.21
C SER A 159 -15.70 0.58 -9.81
N THR A 160 -14.64 0.08 -10.43
CA THR A 160 -14.61 -1.25 -11.03
C THR A 160 -14.60 -2.34 -9.95
N TYR A 161 -13.85 -2.12 -8.88
CA TYR A 161 -13.79 -3.02 -7.73
C TYR A 161 -15.15 -3.14 -7.03
N GLN A 162 -15.76 -2.01 -6.67
CA GLN A 162 -17.07 -1.99 -5.99
C GLN A 162 -18.17 -2.66 -6.81
N ALA A 163 -18.25 -2.36 -8.12
CA ALA A 163 -19.23 -2.98 -9.01
C ALA A 163 -19.07 -4.50 -9.15
N THR A 164 -17.84 -5.00 -8.97
CA THR A 164 -17.55 -6.45 -9.02
C THR A 164 -17.96 -7.14 -7.74
N GLU A 165 -17.71 -6.53 -6.58
CA GLU A 165 -18.08 -7.09 -5.27
C GLU A 165 -19.59 -7.05 -5.04
N GLU A 166 -20.29 -5.97 -5.39
CA GLU A 166 -21.76 -5.90 -5.27
C GLU A 166 -22.47 -6.97 -6.11
N ARG A 167 -21.97 -7.26 -7.33
CA ARG A 167 -22.54 -8.32 -8.18
C ARG A 167 -22.38 -9.71 -7.57
N LYS A 168 -21.31 -9.99 -6.82
CA LYS A 168 -21.11 -11.29 -6.15
C LYS A 168 -22.07 -11.47 -4.99
N ILE A 169 -22.33 -10.42 -4.22
CA ILE A 169 -23.23 -10.46 -3.06
C ILE A 169 -24.66 -10.79 -3.50
N ILE A 170 -25.13 -10.22 -4.61
CA ILE A 170 -26.50 -10.40 -5.10
C ILE A 170 -26.75 -11.82 -5.65
N SER A 171 -25.73 -12.51 -6.19
CA SER A 171 -25.93 -13.84 -6.79
C SER A 171 -26.07 -14.99 -5.77
N ASN A 172 -25.77 -14.75 -4.48
CA ASN A 172 -25.63 -15.83 -3.48
C ASN A 172 -26.86 -16.03 -2.57
N ASN A 173 -27.96 -15.30 -2.80
CA ASN A 173 -29.13 -15.31 -1.90
C ASN A 173 -30.17 -16.42 -2.18
N THR A 174 -29.84 -17.46 -2.92
CA THR A 174 -30.75 -18.60 -3.13
C THR A 174 -30.10 -19.92 -2.79
N VAL A 175 -30.03 -20.24 -1.49
CA VAL A 175 -29.80 -21.62 -1.03
C VAL A 175 -30.85 -21.95 0.02
N THR A 176 -31.71 -22.91 -0.30
CA THR A 176 -32.64 -23.56 0.62
C THR A 176 -31.85 -24.22 1.75
N ALA A 177 -32.13 -23.83 2.99
CA ALA A 177 -31.42 -24.27 4.18
C ALA A 177 -31.64 -25.77 4.45
N GLN A 178 -30.65 -26.59 4.08
CA GLN A 178 -30.42 -27.86 4.77
C GLN A 178 -29.75 -27.55 6.12
N GLN A 179 -30.16 -28.21 7.20
CA GLN A 179 -29.53 -28.09 8.52
C GLN A 179 -28.15 -28.77 8.50
N LEU A 180 -27.15 -28.07 7.96
CA LEU A 180 -25.75 -28.48 7.97
C LEU A 180 -25.04 -27.85 9.18
N PRO A 181 -24.05 -28.54 9.79
CA PRO A 181 -23.28 -27.97 10.88
C PRO A 181 -22.41 -26.81 10.40
N ASN A 182 -22.14 -25.81 11.24
CA ASN A 182 -21.17 -24.77 10.92
C ASN A 182 -19.74 -25.33 11.00
N ILE A 183 -18.91 -25.01 10.01
CA ILE A 183 -17.49 -25.41 9.97
C ILE A 183 -16.65 -24.13 10.04
N TYR A 184 -15.83 -24.01 11.09
CA TYR A 184 -14.83 -22.96 11.23
C TYR A 184 -13.46 -23.53 10.92
N HIS A 185 -12.80 -22.97 9.90
CA HIS A 185 -11.46 -23.39 9.48
C HIS A 185 -10.48 -22.24 9.69
N PHE A 186 -9.60 -22.39 10.68
CA PHE A 186 -8.51 -21.47 10.95
C PHE A 186 -7.25 -21.97 10.27
N HIS A 187 -6.68 -21.17 9.36
CA HIS A 187 -5.42 -21.47 8.69
C HIS A 187 -4.36 -20.47 9.15
N ILE A 188 -3.34 -20.97 9.83
CA ILE A 188 -2.23 -20.17 10.35
C ILE A 188 -0.99 -20.49 9.51
N ASP A 189 -0.50 -19.51 8.76
CA ASP A 189 0.69 -19.71 7.91
C ASP A 189 1.97 -19.74 8.76
N GLY A 190 2.91 -20.59 8.39
CA GLY A 190 4.21 -20.73 9.06
C GLY A 190 4.20 -21.38 10.46
N MET A 191 3.07 -21.91 10.94
CA MET A 191 3.01 -22.61 12.23
C MET A 191 3.75 -23.96 12.17
N GLN A 192 4.64 -24.21 13.14
CA GLN A 192 5.37 -25.47 13.27
C GLN A 192 4.92 -26.26 14.51
N THR A 193 4.62 -27.54 14.33
CA THR A 193 4.07 -28.41 15.39
C THR A 193 5.04 -28.61 16.56
N ASP A 194 6.35 -28.69 16.29
CA ASP A 194 7.39 -28.83 17.30
C ASP A 194 7.50 -27.60 18.21
N TYR A 195 7.43 -26.39 17.63
CA TYR A 195 7.37 -25.14 18.39
C TYR A 195 6.08 -25.03 19.21
N PHE A 196 4.94 -25.43 18.63
CA PHE A 196 3.67 -25.46 19.35
C PHE A 196 3.74 -26.41 20.55
N LEU A 197 4.25 -27.63 20.38
CA LEU A 197 4.43 -28.60 21.46
C LEU A 197 5.35 -28.06 22.56
N ARG A 198 6.48 -27.43 22.19
CA ARG A 198 7.39 -26.79 23.14
C ARG A 198 6.70 -25.67 23.92
N TYR A 199 5.89 -24.85 23.25
CA TYR A 199 5.12 -23.79 23.89
C TYR A 199 4.11 -24.37 24.89
N MET A 200 3.34 -25.38 24.49
CA MET A 200 2.35 -26.05 25.35
C MET A 200 2.98 -26.73 26.58
N HIS A 201 4.19 -27.26 26.44
CA HIS A 201 4.95 -27.83 27.55
C HIS A 201 5.35 -26.74 28.58
N ASN A 202 5.76 -25.57 28.11
CA ASN A 202 6.16 -24.46 28.96
C ASN A 202 4.97 -23.66 29.53
N HIS A 203 3.79 -23.80 28.93
CA HIS A 203 2.56 -23.06 29.25
C HIS A 203 1.38 -24.02 29.47
N PRO A 204 1.39 -24.86 30.52
CA PRO A 204 0.35 -25.86 30.77
C PRO A 204 -1.06 -25.27 30.97
N GLU A 205 -1.16 -24.00 31.34
CA GLU A 205 -2.40 -23.23 31.43
C GLU A 205 -3.11 -23.11 30.06
N VAL A 206 -2.35 -22.99 28.97
CA VAL A 206 -2.88 -22.92 27.61
C VAL A 206 -3.47 -24.27 27.19
N LYS A 207 -2.94 -25.37 27.72
CA LYS A 207 -3.52 -26.71 27.50
C LYS A 207 -4.95 -26.80 28.01
N LYS A 208 -5.25 -26.10 29.12
CA LYS A 208 -6.61 -26.07 29.68
C LYS A 208 -7.55 -25.21 28.81
N THR A 209 -7.07 -24.12 28.23
CA THR A 209 -7.91 -23.26 27.37
C THR A 209 -8.25 -23.92 26.04
N LEU A 210 -7.40 -24.82 25.55
CA LEU A 210 -7.62 -25.61 24.32
C LEU A 210 -8.42 -26.92 24.56
N THR A 211 -9.09 -27.05 25.70
CA THR A 211 -9.95 -28.21 25.96
C THR A 211 -11.02 -28.33 24.87
N GLY A 212 -11.09 -29.50 24.21
CA GLY A 212 -11.98 -29.75 23.07
C GLY A 212 -11.29 -29.73 21.70
N PHE A 213 -10.04 -29.28 21.62
CA PHE A 213 -9.21 -29.42 20.42
C PHE A 213 -8.38 -30.71 20.48
N THR A 214 -8.25 -31.38 19.34
CA THR A 214 -7.37 -32.54 19.16
C THR A 214 -6.12 -32.12 18.39
N LEU A 215 -4.94 -32.34 18.98
CA LEU A 215 -3.67 -32.11 18.31
C LEU A 215 -3.19 -33.39 17.62
N PHE A 216 -2.85 -33.29 16.33
CA PHE A 216 -2.21 -34.35 15.57
C PHE A 216 -0.70 -34.10 15.48
N GLU A 217 0.04 -34.56 16.48
CA GLU A 217 1.47 -34.23 16.68
C GLU A 217 2.40 -34.60 15.51
N LYS A 218 2.02 -35.63 14.75
CA LYS A 218 2.80 -36.17 13.63
C LYS A 218 2.25 -35.72 12.26
N ASN A 219 1.39 -34.71 12.23
CA ASN A 219 0.88 -34.17 10.97
C ASN A 219 1.96 -33.33 10.29
N ILE A 220 2.26 -33.62 9.02
CA ILE A 220 3.30 -32.97 8.23
C ILE A 220 2.68 -32.47 6.93
N ALA A 221 3.03 -31.26 6.52
CA ALA A 221 2.61 -30.71 5.24
C ALA A 221 3.34 -31.42 4.08
N ASN A 222 2.64 -31.67 2.98
CA ASN A 222 3.24 -32.25 1.77
C ASN A 222 4.27 -31.31 1.11
N TYR A 223 4.13 -30.00 1.34
CA TYR A 223 4.98 -28.97 0.75
C TYR A 223 5.31 -27.90 1.79
N HIS A 224 6.40 -27.16 1.57
CA HIS A 224 6.92 -26.15 2.49
C HIS A 224 6.55 -24.71 2.10
N THR A 225 5.82 -24.50 0.99
CA THR A 225 5.41 -23.17 0.54
C THR A 225 3.89 -23.05 0.49
N THR A 226 3.37 -21.86 0.81
CA THR A 226 1.93 -21.58 0.92
C THR A 226 1.16 -22.01 -0.33
N VAL A 227 1.62 -21.64 -1.53
CA VAL A 227 0.92 -21.93 -2.80
C VAL A 227 0.81 -23.43 -3.09
N LEU A 228 1.87 -24.19 -2.78
CA LEU A 228 1.88 -25.64 -2.99
C LEU A 228 1.06 -26.37 -1.94
N SER A 229 1.20 -25.97 -0.68
CA SER A 229 0.42 -26.51 0.42
C SER A 229 -1.06 -26.27 0.20
N LEU A 230 -1.47 -25.05 -0.17
CA LEU A 230 -2.85 -24.68 -0.49
C LEU A 230 -3.44 -25.59 -1.57
N SER A 231 -2.70 -25.77 -2.67
CA SER A 231 -3.12 -26.64 -3.77
C SER A 231 -3.27 -28.09 -3.31
N SER A 232 -2.35 -28.56 -2.47
CA SER A 232 -2.35 -29.93 -1.98
C SER A 232 -3.48 -30.22 -1.00
N TYR A 233 -3.61 -29.44 0.08
CA TYR A 233 -4.58 -29.75 1.13
C TYR A 233 -6.02 -29.48 0.69
N LEU A 234 -6.27 -28.43 -0.13
CA LEU A 234 -7.62 -28.16 -0.64
C LEU A 234 -8.09 -29.25 -1.60
N THR A 235 -7.19 -29.91 -2.33
CA THR A 235 -7.57 -30.99 -3.27
C THR A 235 -7.38 -32.38 -2.70
N SER A 236 -6.70 -32.52 -1.57
CA SER A 236 -6.19 -33.79 -1.04
C SER A 236 -5.33 -34.55 -2.06
N THR A 237 -4.50 -33.85 -2.84
CA THR A 237 -3.60 -34.46 -3.83
C THR A 237 -2.16 -33.96 -3.69
N THR A 238 -1.22 -34.74 -4.22
CA THR A 238 0.17 -34.32 -4.46
C THR A 238 0.44 -34.30 -5.96
N HIS A 239 1.37 -33.45 -6.38
CA HIS A 239 1.87 -33.48 -7.75
C HIS A 239 2.90 -34.61 -7.88
N LEU A 240 2.49 -35.69 -8.53
CA LEU A 240 3.36 -36.82 -8.88
C LEU A 240 3.71 -36.80 -10.38
N GLU A 241 2.73 -36.47 -11.22
CA GLU A 241 2.87 -36.50 -12.68
C GLU A 241 2.05 -35.40 -13.38
N GLY A 242 2.38 -35.14 -14.64
CA GLY A 242 1.68 -34.18 -15.49
C GLY A 242 2.11 -32.72 -15.29
N ARG A 243 1.34 -31.81 -15.89
CA ARG A 243 1.62 -30.36 -15.90
C ARG A 243 1.43 -29.74 -14.50
N PHE A 244 2.54 -29.35 -13.87
CA PHE A 244 2.56 -28.73 -12.54
C PHE A 244 1.73 -27.44 -12.43
N ASP A 245 1.82 -26.56 -13.43
CA ASP A 245 1.04 -25.32 -13.53
C ASP A 245 -0.48 -25.58 -13.56
N LYS A 246 -0.90 -26.70 -14.17
CA LYS A 246 -2.29 -27.12 -14.19
C LYS A 246 -2.73 -27.65 -12.84
N TRP A 247 -1.88 -28.41 -12.15
CA TRP A 247 -2.17 -28.90 -10.80
C TRP A 247 -2.32 -27.75 -9.80
N LEU A 248 -1.44 -26.76 -9.85
CA LEU A 248 -1.53 -25.54 -9.03
C LEU A 248 -2.87 -24.81 -9.17
N LYS A 249 -3.49 -24.83 -10.36
CA LYS A 249 -4.79 -24.18 -10.59
C LYS A 249 -5.99 -25.01 -10.14
N LYS A 250 -5.77 -26.23 -9.61
CA LYS A 250 -6.86 -27.14 -9.20
C LYS A 250 -7.38 -26.91 -7.78
N TYR A 251 -6.77 -26.04 -6.97
CA TYR A 251 -7.21 -25.81 -5.57
C TYR A 251 -8.72 -25.59 -5.44
N ASP A 252 -9.32 -24.93 -6.44
CA ASP A 252 -10.74 -24.63 -6.49
C ASP A 252 -11.62 -25.87 -6.67
N HIS A 253 -11.12 -26.92 -7.30
CA HIS A 253 -11.89 -28.11 -7.65
C HIS A 253 -11.97 -29.16 -6.54
N GLY A 254 -11.37 -28.89 -5.38
CA GLY A 254 -11.34 -29.79 -4.23
C GLY A 254 -12.42 -29.50 -3.19
N LEU A 255 -11.99 -29.34 -1.95
CA LEU A 255 -12.82 -29.12 -0.75
C LEU A 255 -13.83 -27.98 -0.94
N LEU A 256 -13.41 -26.84 -1.51
CA LEU A 256 -14.29 -25.68 -1.72
C LEU A 256 -15.48 -26.03 -2.63
N LYS A 257 -15.20 -26.66 -3.77
CA LYS A 257 -16.24 -27.15 -4.69
C LYS A 257 -17.20 -28.11 -3.97
N LYS A 258 -16.67 -29.11 -3.26
CA LYS A 258 -17.48 -30.12 -2.56
C LYS A 258 -18.40 -29.50 -1.51
N LEU A 259 -17.88 -28.57 -0.69
CA LEU A 259 -18.70 -27.87 0.30
C LEU A 259 -19.79 -27.03 -0.36
N LYS A 260 -19.45 -26.33 -1.46
CA LYS A 260 -20.42 -25.53 -2.20
C LYS A 260 -21.54 -26.37 -2.81
N GLU A 261 -21.20 -27.50 -3.44
CA GLU A 261 -22.16 -28.46 -4.00
C GLU A 261 -23.03 -29.11 -2.93
N THR A 262 -22.51 -29.25 -1.71
CA THR A 262 -23.26 -29.77 -0.55
C THR A 262 -24.23 -28.73 0.02
N GLY A 263 -24.12 -27.46 -0.36
CA GLY A 263 -25.02 -26.39 0.09
C GLY A 263 -24.45 -25.50 1.20
N TYR A 264 -23.15 -25.58 1.50
CA TYR A 264 -22.54 -24.65 2.44
C TYR A 264 -22.42 -23.25 1.84
N ARG A 265 -22.66 -22.23 2.68
CA ARG A 265 -22.22 -20.87 2.44
C ARG A 265 -20.75 -20.74 2.86
N LEU A 266 -19.89 -20.34 1.93
CA LEU A 266 -18.45 -20.29 2.12
C LEU A 266 -17.98 -18.84 2.27
N ILE A 267 -17.52 -18.48 3.48
CA ILE A 267 -16.96 -17.16 3.78
C ILE A 267 -15.46 -17.32 3.99
N HIS A 268 -14.66 -16.50 3.31
CA HIS A 268 -13.21 -16.47 3.47
C HIS A 268 -12.76 -15.12 3.99
N SER A 269 -11.97 -15.12 5.07
CA SER A 269 -11.39 -13.91 5.65
C SER A 269 -9.89 -14.07 5.82
N SER A 270 -9.08 -13.21 5.19
CA SER A 270 -7.62 -13.19 5.38
C SER A 270 -7.00 -11.83 4.99
N ASP A 271 -5.73 -11.63 5.33
CA ASP A 271 -4.94 -10.45 4.95
C ASP A 271 -4.60 -10.42 3.45
N ALA A 272 -4.48 -11.61 2.84
CA ALA A 272 -4.24 -11.80 1.41
C ALA A 272 -5.23 -12.85 0.88
N PRO A 273 -6.48 -12.45 0.59
CA PRO A 273 -7.52 -13.40 0.27
C PRO A 273 -7.25 -14.12 -1.05
N HIS A 274 -7.00 -15.42 -0.93
CA HIS A 274 -7.08 -16.33 -2.05
C HIS A 274 -8.46 -16.25 -2.71
N ARG A 275 -8.49 -16.00 -4.02
CA ARG A 275 -9.72 -15.85 -4.79
C ARG A 275 -10.17 -17.20 -5.34
N SER A 276 -11.35 -17.63 -4.91
CA SER A 276 -12.07 -18.79 -5.44
C SER A 276 -13.42 -18.36 -5.97
N LYS A 277 -13.88 -18.98 -7.05
CA LYS A 277 -15.26 -18.81 -7.51
C LYS A 277 -16.31 -19.46 -6.61
N TYR A 278 -15.89 -20.30 -5.65
CA TYR A 278 -16.79 -21.01 -4.75
C TYR A 278 -17.04 -20.26 -3.44
N PHE A 279 -16.24 -19.24 -3.12
CA PHE A 279 -16.50 -18.38 -1.97
C PHE A 279 -17.71 -17.49 -2.25
N ASP A 280 -18.66 -17.49 -1.31
CA ASP A 280 -19.81 -16.60 -1.34
C ASP A 280 -19.45 -15.17 -0.96
N GLU A 281 -18.49 -15.05 -0.04
CA GLU A 281 -18.03 -13.80 0.51
C GLU A 281 -16.53 -13.91 0.76
N ILE A 282 -15.78 -12.92 0.30
CA ILE A 282 -14.36 -12.77 0.55
C ILE A 282 -14.21 -11.45 1.28
N ILE A 283 -13.79 -11.51 2.54
CA ILE A 283 -13.65 -10.34 3.41
C ILE A 283 -12.16 -10.13 3.64
N ALA A 284 -11.61 -8.99 3.23
CA ALA A 284 -10.26 -8.66 3.63
C ALA A 284 -10.24 -8.38 5.14
N ILE A 285 -9.23 -8.83 5.89
CA ILE A 285 -9.13 -8.54 7.34
C ILE A 285 -9.28 -7.04 7.64
N PRO A 286 -8.72 -6.11 6.86
CA PRO A 286 -8.99 -4.68 7.02
C PRO A 286 -10.47 -4.27 6.92
N GLU A 287 -11.24 -4.90 6.02
CA GLU A 287 -12.69 -4.68 5.90
C GLU A 287 -13.45 -5.29 7.09
N LEU A 288 -13.01 -6.47 7.56
CA LEU A 288 -13.54 -7.10 8.76
C LEU A 288 -13.29 -6.21 9.99
N LEU A 289 -12.06 -5.71 10.15
CA LEU A 289 -11.71 -4.74 11.18
C LEU A 289 -12.55 -3.48 11.05
N LYS A 290 -12.69 -2.90 9.86
CA LYS A 290 -13.58 -1.75 9.62
C LYS A 290 -15.02 -2.05 10.05
N LYS A 291 -15.54 -3.25 9.81
CA LYS A 291 -16.90 -3.65 10.21
C LYS A 291 -17.06 -3.79 11.72
N TYR A 292 -16.04 -4.30 12.43
CA TYR A 292 -16.12 -4.59 13.87
C TYR A 292 -15.59 -3.47 14.77
N SER A 293 -14.50 -2.81 14.38
CA SER A 293 -13.99 -1.63 15.07
C SER A 293 -14.67 -0.35 14.56
N GLY A 294 -15.04 -0.25 13.29
CA GLY A 294 -15.47 1.02 12.70
C GLY A 294 -14.32 1.88 12.19
N ALA A 295 -13.08 1.40 12.29
CA ALA A 295 -11.90 2.12 11.82
C ALA A 295 -11.85 2.18 10.28
N GLN A 296 -11.70 3.38 9.74
CA GLN A 296 -11.56 3.66 8.32
C GLN A 296 -10.08 3.83 7.94
N HIS A 297 -9.73 3.47 6.71
CA HIS A 297 -8.40 3.72 6.12
C HIS A 297 -7.23 3.15 6.95
N SER A 298 -7.34 1.90 7.38
CA SER A 298 -6.33 1.21 8.21
C SER A 298 -4.92 1.22 7.60
N SER A 299 -4.82 1.29 6.28
CA SER A 299 -3.53 1.36 5.57
C SER A 299 -2.84 2.72 5.66
N MET A 300 -3.49 3.76 6.20
CA MET A 300 -2.95 5.13 6.27
C MET A 300 -1.58 5.18 6.97
N VAL A 301 -1.38 4.37 8.02
CA VAL A 301 -0.12 4.36 8.78
C VAL A 301 1.05 3.89 7.93
N GLU A 302 0.94 2.71 7.33
CA GLU A 302 2.02 2.14 6.51
C GLU A 302 2.15 2.86 5.16
N PHE A 303 1.05 3.37 4.59
CA PHE A 303 1.09 4.20 3.39
C PHE A 303 1.88 5.49 3.62
N THR A 304 1.61 6.21 4.72
CA THR A 304 2.35 7.43 5.10
C THR A 304 3.82 7.13 5.39
N ARG A 305 4.10 6.00 6.03
CA ARG A 305 5.45 5.53 6.31
C ARG A 305 6.28 5.37 5.04
N ILE A 306 5.74 4.65 4.04
CA ILE A 306 6.44 4.39 2.78
C ILE A 306 6.50 5.67 1.93
N TRP A 307 5.41 6.45 1.88
CA TRP A 307 5.39 7.73 1.20
C TRP A 307 6.51 8.66 1.69
N LEU A 308 6.69 8.78 3.01
CA LEU A 308 7.71 9.66 3.56
C LEU A 308 9.13 9.16 3.21
N ALA A 309 9.37 7.86 3.31
CA ALA A 309 10.64 7.25 2.92
C ALA A 309 10.95 7.44 1.41
N LYS A 310 9.91 7.50 0.57
CA LYS A 310 10.02 7.68 -0.88
C LYS A 310 10.39 9.10 -1.29
N ILE A 311 10.04 10.12 -0.49
CA ILE A 311 10.27 11.53 -0.82
C ILE A 311 11.51 12.15 -0.14
N ILE A 312 12.15 11.40 0.76
CA ILE A 312 13.35 11.80 1.50
C ILE A 312 14.57 11.10 0.88
N PRO A 313 15.76 11.73 0.89
CA PRO A 313 17.01 11.09 0.47
C PRO A 313 17.27 9.71 1.09
N ASN A 314 17.88 8.82 0.31
CA ASN A 314 18.10 7.42 0.68
C ASN A 314 18.91 7.26 1.98
N PHE A 315 19.85 8.16 2.29
CA PHE A 315 20.64 8.12 3.53
C PHE A 315 19.87 8.50 4.81
N LEU A 316 18.58 8.85 4.70
CA LEU A 316 17.68 9.14 5.82
C LEU A 316 16.44 8.23 5.77
N THR A 317 16.53 7.10 5.07
CA THR A 317 15.37 6.22 4.85
C THR A 317 14.87 5.68 6.18
N ASN A 318 15.75 5.25 7.07
CA ASN A 318 15.37 4.66 8.35
C ASN A 318 14.70 5.66 9.30
N GLU A 319 15.20 6.88 9.37
CA GLU A 319 14.58 7.99 10.11
C GLU A 319 13.22 8.35 9.52
N SER A 320 13.11 8.31 8.20
CA SER A 320 11.85 8.56 7.48
C SER A 320 10.82 7.49 7.73
N LEU A 321 11.23 6.21 7.78
CA LEU A 321 10.34 5.11 8.14
C LEU A 321 9.83 5.24 9.57
N PHE A 322 10.67 5.69 10.51
CA PHE A 322 10.24 5.93 11.88
C PHE A 322 9.27 7.12 11.97
N THR A 323 9.67 8.26 11.39
CA THR A 323 8.89 9.51 11.41
C THR A 323 7.57 9.34 10.67
N GLY A 324 7.59 8.66 9.53
CA GLY A 324 6.42 8.43 8.69
C GLY A 324 5.40 7.51 9.35
N LYS A 325 5.86 6.53 10.14
CA LYS A 325 4.96 5.71 10.96
C LYS A 325 4.24 6.56 12.02
N ASN A 326 4.96 7.44 12.70
CA ASN A 326 4.36 8.31 13.73
C ASN A 326 3.40 9.33 13.10
N LEU A 327 3.77 9.93 11.98
CA LEU A 327 2.90 10.83 11.21
C LEU A 327 1.64 10.10 10.72
N GLY A 328 1.81 8.90 10.19
CA GLY A 328 0.70 8.06 9.73
C GLY A 328 -0.27 7.70 10.83
N LYS A 329 0.21 7.41 12.05
CA LYS A 329 -0.65 7.23 13.24
C LYS A 329 -1.47 8.49 13.52
N HIS A 330 -0.83 9.66 13.51
CA HIS A 330 -1.53 10.92 13.73
C HIS A 330 -2.62 11.16 12.69
N PHE A 331 -2.35 10.92 11.40
CA PHE A 331 -3.35 11.00 10.33
C PHE A 331 -4.47 9.98 10.53
N PHE A 332 -4.14 8.74 10.87
CA PHE A 332 -5.12 7.69 11.14
C PHE A 332 -6.08 8.09 12.27
N TYR A 333 -5.57 8.59 13.40
CA TYR A 333 -6.41 9.04 14.53
C TYR A 333 -7.21 10.31 14.22
N THR A 334 -6.67 11.21 13.39
CA THR A 334 -7.43 12.38 12.91
C THR A 334 -8.65 11.95 12.09
N LEU A 335 -8.53 10.89 11.29
CA LEU A 335 -9.63 10.30 10.53
C LEU A 335 -10.54 9.41 11.40
N ASN A 336 -10.02 8.91 12.52
CA ASN A 336 -10.68 7.95 13.40
C ASN A 336 -10.63 8.38 14.87
N PRO A 337 -11.29 9.49 15.24
CA PRO A 337 -11.16 10.09 16.58
C PRO A 337 -11.75 9.24 17.72
N HIS A 338 -12.50 8.18 17.41
CA HIS A 338 -13.11 7.28 18.39
C HIS A 338 -12.31 5.99 18.62
N HIS A 339 -11.16 5.84 17.94
CA HIS A 339 -10.26 4.70 18.07
C HIS A 339 -9.03 5.13 18.86
N ASP A 340 -9.17 5.19 20.19
CA ASP A 340 -8.06 5.48 21.10
C ASP A 340 -7.25 4.21 21.44
N THR A 341 -5.92 4.36 21.30
CA THR A 341 -4.76 3.53 21.75
C THR A 341 -4.88 2.02 21.89
#